data_AF-A0A5S3SB42-F1
#
_entry.id   AF-A0A5S3SB42-F1
#
_cell.length_a   1.000
_cell.length_b   1.000
_cell.length_c   1.000
_cell.angle_alpha   90.00
_cell.angle_beta   90.00
_cell.angle_gamma   90.00
#
_symmetry.space_group_name_H-M   'P 1'
#
loop_
_entity.id
_entity.type
_entity.pdbx_description
1 polymer ?
#
loop_
_entity_poly.entity_id
_entity_poly.type
_entity_poly.pdbx_seq_one_letter_code
_entity_poly.pdbx_strand_id
1 'polypeptide(L)'
;LPQHDYLVCPTGSGGTLAGLIEGSELTTQVIGIAVLKQAEYLKSEICKLSNKAKTQTNWQLMTDFHGGGYGKFTPELWQFCQYMNNTHNLPLEPIYSGKMMHALWQLIEQDYFPTGSKIIAIHTGGLQGLNGLKYRGLI
;
A
#
# COMPACT_ATOMS: atom_id res chain seq x y z
N LEU A 1 17.05 4.57 3.90
CA LEU A 1 16.13 5.38 3.08
C LEU A 1 16.49 6.86 3.27
N PRO A 2 16.24 7.76 2.29
CA PRO A 2 16.42 9.20 2.52
C PRO A 2 15.51 9.67 3.67
N GLN A 3 15.77 10.84 4.24
CA GLN A 3 14.93 11.38 5.33
C GLN A 3 13.47 11.54 4.86
N HIS A 4 12.54 10.98 5.63
CA HIS A 4 11.11 10.92 5.31
C HIS A 4 10.26 10.87 6.59
N ASP A 5 9.02 11.34 6.45
CA ASP A 5 8.04 11.39 7.54
C ASP A 5 7.12 10.16 7.49
N TYR A 6 6.81 9.68 6.28
CA TYR A 6 5.89 8.57 6.05
C TYR A 6 6.51 7.48 5.18
N LEU A 7 6.19 6.23 5.52
CA LEU A 7 6.54 5.05 4.76
C LEU A 7 5.27 4.25 4.47
N VAL A 8 4.91 4.07 3.20
CA VAL A 8 3.65 3.45 2.78
C VAL A 8 3.92 2.18 1.99
N CYS A 9 3.23 1.07 2.30
CA CYS A 9 3.35 -0.18 1.55
C CYS A 9 2.00 -0.87 1.33
N PRO A 10 1.82 -1.63 0.22
CA PRO A 10 0.69 -2.55 0.10
C PRO A 10 0.86 -3.71 1.08
N THR A 11 -0.23 -4.13 1.70
CA THR A 11 -0.23 -5.16 2.76
C THR A 11 -1.19 -6.30 2.41
N GLY A 12 -0.61 -7.47 2.12
CA GLY A 12 -1.32 -8.75 1.97
C GLY A 12 -1.21 -9.61 3.22
N SER A 13 -0.13 -10.37 3.35
CA SER A 13 0.12 -11.26 4.50
C SER A 13 0.66 -10.55 5.76
N GLY A 14 1.01 -9.26 5.67
CA GLY A 14 1.55 -8.48 6.79
C GLY A 14 3.09 -8.48 6.91
N GLY A 15 3.80 -9.42 6.27
CA GLY A 15 5.25 -9.56 6.42
C GLY A 15 6.06 -8.32 6.02
N THR A 16 5.74 -7.71 4.87
CA THR A 16 6.42 -6.47 4.42
C THR A 16 6.23 -5.35 5.43
N LEU A 17 4.98 -5.08 5.84
CA LEU A 17 4.67 -4.04 6.82
C LEU A 17 5.38 -4.31 8.16
N ALA A 18 5.37 -5.55 8.65
CA ALA A 18 6.07 -5.93 9.88
C ALA A 18 7.58 -5.65 9.81
N GLY A 19 8.23 -6.00 8.69
CA GLY A 19 9.65 -5.70 8.49
C GLY A 19 9.94 -4.20 8.42
N LEU A 20 9.06 -3.42 7.77
CA LEU A 20 9.19 -1.97 7.74
C LEU A 20 9.03 -1.34 9.12
N ILE A 21 8.07 -1.80 9.93
CA ILE A 21 7.91 -1.36 11.32
C ILE A 21 9.17 -1.70 12.13
N GLU A 22 9.69 -2.92 11.99
CA GLU A 22 10.88 -3.36 12.71
C GLU A 22 12.11 -2.51 12.37
N GLY A 23 12.24 -2.11 11.10
CA GLY A 23 13.35 -1.30 10.61
C GLY A 23 13.18 0.22 10.73
N SER A 24 12.00 0.71 11.11
CA SER A 24 11.73 2.15 11.15
C SER A 24 12.10 2.80 12.49
N GLU A 25 12.42 4.09 12.41
CA GLU A 25 12.59 4.98 13.56
C GLU A 25 11.22 5.43 14.10
N LEU A 26 11.17 5.80 15.39
CA LEU A 26 9.94 6.27 16.05
C LEU A 26 9.36 7.55 15.42
N THR A 27 10.19 8.33 14.73
CA THR A 27 9.80 9.57 14.06
C THR A 27 9.09 9.35 12.74
N THR A 28 9.16 8.14 12.16
CA THR A 28 8.56 7.82 10.86
C THR A 28 7.22 7.10 11.08
N GLN A 29 6.17 7.57 10.41
CA GLN A 29 4.87 6.91 10.40
C GLN A 29 4.82 5.82 9.33
N VAL A 30 4.57 4.57 9.72
CA VAL A 30 4.50 3.43 8.80
C VAL A 30 3.04 3.07 8.50
N ILE A 31 2.63 3.14 7.24
CA ILE A 31 1.24 2.91 6.80
C ILE A 31 1.18 1.69 5.88
N GLY A 32 0.41 0.68 6.28
CA GLY A 32 0.02 -0.39 5.39
C GLY A 32 -1.34 -0.12 4.74
N ILE A 33 -1.45 -0.37 3.43
CA ILE A 33 -2.72 -0.38 2.71
C ILE A 33 -3.14 -1.82 2.47
N ALA A 34 -4.18 -2.28 3.17
CA ALA A 34 -4.64 -3.65 3.03
C ALA A 34 -5.27 -3.92 1.65
N VAL A 35 -4.87 -5.02 1.01
CA VAL A 35 -5.43 -5.43 -0.29
C VAL A 35 -6.62 -6.39 -0.16
N LEU A 36 -6.87 -6.88 1.06
CA LEU A 36 -7.87 -7.86 1.45
C LEU A 36 -9.12 -7.17 2.04
N LYS A 37 -10.29 -7.81 1.91
CA LYS A 37 -11.48 -7.40 2.69
C LYS A 37 -11.33 -7.86 4.14
N GLN A 38 -11.98 -7.14 5.05
CA GLN A 38 -12.07 -7.52 6.47
C GLN A 38 -10.68 -7.81 7.08
N ALA A 39 -9.69 -7.01 6.70
CA ALA A 39 -8.28 -7.30 6.94
C ALA A 39 -7.78 -6.88 8.33
N GLU A 40 -8.69 -6.53 9.25
CA GLU A 40 -8.35 -6.14 10.63
C GLU A 40 -7.55 -7.21 11.38
N TYR A 41 -7.80 -8.49 11.08
CA TYR A 41 -7.06 -9.60 11.67
C TYR A 41 -5.54 -9.51 11.40
N LEU A 42 -5.12 -8.87 10.30
CA LEU A 42 -3.71 -8.71 9.95
C LEU A 42 -2.94 -7.89 10.98
N LYS A 43 -3.59 -6.99 11.73
CA LYS A 43 -2.92 -6.27 12.82
C LYS A 43 -2.32 -7.24 13.84
N SER A 44 -3.07 -8.30 14.18
CA SER A 44 -2.58 -9.35 15.07
C SER A 44 -1.44 -10.17 14.45
N GLU A 45 -1.52 -10.48 13.15
CA GLU A 45 -0.45 -11.18 12.44
C GLU A 45 0.82 -10.35 12.35
N ILE A 46 0.71 -9.05 12.06
CA ILE A 46 1.83 -8.11 12.03
C ILE A 46 2.51 -8.04 13.42
N CYS A 47 1.74 -7.98 14.50
CA CYS A 47 2.26 -8.03 15.86
C CYS A 47 2.95 -9.35 16.20
N LYS A 48 2.61 -10.48 15.56
CA LYS A 48 3.37 -11.74 15.73
C LYS A 48 4.73 -11.68 15.04
N LEU A 49 4.83 -10.91 13.95
CA LEU A 49 6.02 -10.83 13.09
C LEU A 49 7.00 -9.71 13.48
N SER A 50 6.54 -8.68 14.19
CA SER A 50 7.38 -7.56 14.66
C SER A 50 7.18 -7.31 16.15
N ASN A 51 8.28 -7.22 16.90
CA ASN A 51 8.22 -6.87 18.32
C ASN A 51 7.93 -5.38 18.49
N LYS A 52 8.48 -4.53 17.61
CA LYS A 52 8.16 -3.10 17.60
C LYS A 52 6.66 -2.87 17.36
N ALA A 53 6.02 -3.63 16.48
CA ALA A 53 4.59 -3.48 16.22
C ALA A 53 3.71 -3.69 17.47
N LYS A 54 4.18 -4.44 18.48
CA LYS A 54 3.45 -4.67 19.75
C LYS A 54 3.47 -3.47 20.69
N THR A 55 4.52 -2.64 20.61
CA THR A 55 4.78 -1.58 21.60
C THR A 55 4.71 -0.19 21.00
N GLN A 56 4.96 -0.05 19.70
CA GLN A 56 4.99 1.21 19.00
C GLN A 56 3.62 1.59 18.44
N THR A 57 3.36 2.89 18.39
CA THR A 57 2.11 3.49 17.90
C THR A 57 2.29 4.26 16.60
N ASN A 58 3.51 4.43 16.10
CA ASN A 58 3.84 5.10 14.83
C ASN A 58 3.64 4.19 13.61
N TRP A 59 2.63 3.31 13.65
CA TRP A 59 2.22 2.53 12.50
C TRP A 59 0.72 2.28 12.49
N GLN A 60 0.17 2.05 11.30
CA GLN A 60 -1.23 1.71 11.13
C GLN A 60 -1.46 0.81 9.91
N LEU A 61 -2.58 0.10 9.92
CA LEU A 61 -3.11 -0.63 8.78
C LEU A 61 -4.45 -0.02 8.38
N MET A 62 -4.51 0.56 7.19
CA MET A 62 -5.75 1.07 6.59
C MET A 62 -6.43 -0.05 5.80
N THR A 63 -7.68 -0.36 6.14
CA THR A 63 -8.39 -1.54 5.64
C THR A 63 -9.49 -1.23 4.62
N ASP A 64 -9.76 0.05 4.35
CA ASP A 64 -10.88 0.49 3.51
C ASP A 64 -10.55 0.61 2.01
N PHE A 65 -9.27 0.66 1.64
CA PHE A 65 -8.82 0.90 0.26
C PHE A 65 -8.64 -0.37 -0.59
N HIS A 66 -9.27 -1.48 -0.20
CA HIS A 66 -9.02 -2.79 -0.82
C HIS A 66 -9.65 -2.97 -2.21
N GLY A 67 -10.46 -2.03 -2.72
CA GLY A 67 -11.01 -2.05 -4.10
C GLY A 67 -11.83 -3.30 -4.43
N GLY A 68 -12.67 -3.76 -3.49
CA GLY A 68 -13.41 -5.03 -3.65
C GLY A 68 -12.70 -6.30 -3.19
N GLY A 69 -11.47 -6.21 -2.67
CA GLY A 69 -10.75 -7.31 -2.01
C GLY A 69 -9.69 -7.97 -2.89
N TYR A 70 -9.09 -9.04 -2.40
CA TYR A 70 -7.97 -9.68 -3.09
C TYR A 70 -8.34 -10.21 -4.48
N GLY A 71 -7.47 -9.96 -5.46
CA GLY A 71 -7.70 -10.34 -6.86
C GLY A 71 -8.75 -9.51 -7.60
N LYS A 72 -9.43 -8.57 -6.92
CA LYS A 72 -10.45 -7.69 -7.48
C LYS A 72 -9.98 -6.24 -7.49
N PHE A 73 -10.46 -5.48 -8.45
CA PHE A 73 -10.23 -4.06 -8.62
C PHE A 73 -11.42 -3.43 -9.36
N THR A 74 -11.56 -2.11 -9.24
CA THR A 74 -12.60 -1.36 -9.94
C THR A 74 -12.05 -0.78 -11.25
N PRO A 75 -12.90 -0.42 -12.23
CA PRO A 75 -12.46 0.26 -13.44
C PRO A 75 -11.67 1.54 -13.16
N GLU A 76 -12.06 2.30 -12.13
CA GLU A 76 -11.39 3.54 -11.71
C GLU A 76 -9.96 3.26 -11.24
N LEU A 77 -9.76 2.22 -10.43
CA LEU A 77 -8.43 1.80 -10.01
C LEU A 77 -7.56 1.36 -11.20
N TRP A 78 -8.14 0.69 -12.20
CA TRP A 78 -7.39 0.33 -13.39
C TRP A 78 -7.01 1.55 -14.24
N GLN A 79 -7.94 2.48 -14.44
CA GLN A 79 -7.68 3.76 -15.10
C GLN A 79 -6.58 4.55 -14.39
N PHE A 80 -6.58 4.55 -13.06
CA PHE A 80 -5.51 5.14 -12.25
C PHE A 80 -4.16 4.48 -12.55
N CYS A 81 -4.07 3.14 -12.56
CA CYS A 81 -2.83 2.45 -12.92
C CYS A 81 -2.33 2.83 -14.34
N GLN A 82 -3.24 2.96 -15.30
CA GLN A 82 -2.90 3.40 -16.66
C GLN A 82 -2.41 4.86 -16.69
N TYR A 83 -3.07 5.75 -15.95
CA TYR A 83 -2.66 7.14 -15.79
C TYR A 83 -1.25 7.24 -15.19
N MET A 84 -0.96 6.49 -14.12
CA MET A 84 0.37 6.49 -13.50
C MET A 84 1.46 6.01 -14.46
N ASN A 85 1.17 4.97 -15.24
CA ASN A 85 2.10 4.49 -16.27
C ASN A 85 2.34 5.54 -17.37
N ASN A 86 1.27 6.14 -17.90
CA ASN A 86 1.37 7.01 -19.07
C ASN A 86 1.91 8.41 -18.72
N THR A 87 1.54 8.95 -17.56
CA THR A 87 1.89 10.32 -17.15
C THR A 87 3.21 10.37 -16.38
N HIS A 88 3.47 9.36 -15.53
CA HIS A 88 4.61 9.36 -14.61
C HIS A 88 5.67 8.31 -14.95
N ASN A 89 5.49 7.52 -16.01
CA ASN A 89 6.33 6.38 -16.35
C ASN A 89 6.50 5.41 -15.15
N LEU A 90 5.43 5.27 -14.35
CA LEU A 90 5.38 4.41 -13.18
C LEU A 90 4.41 3.25 -13.45
N PRO A 91 4.90 2.09 -13.95
CA PRO A 91 4.04 0.95 -14.21
C PRO A 91 3.48 0.40 -12.90
N LEU A 92 2.16 0.21 -12.83
CA LEU A 92 1.46 -0.34 -11.68
C LEU A 92 0.55 -1.50 -12.09
N GLU A 93 0.24 -2.35 -11.12
CA GLU A 93 -0.76 -3.41 -11.24
C GLU A 93 -1.87 -3.25 -10.20
N PRO A 94 -3.13 -3.63 -10.51
CA PRO A 94 -4.27 -3.24 -9.69
C PRO A 94 -4.53 -4.16 -8.47
N ILE A 95 -3.70 -5.16 -8.20
CA ILE A 95 -3.92 -6.13 -7.10
C ILE A 95 -3.26 -5.67 -5.80
N TYR A 96 -2.05 -5.08 -5.85
CA TYR A 96 -1.27 -4.60 -4.71
C TYR A 96 -0.78 -3.16 -4.88
N SER A 97 0.27 -2.95 -5.69
CA SER A 97 0.98 -1.66 -5.76
C SER A 97 0.07 -0.54 -6.26
N GLY A 98 -0.82 -0.85 -7.20
CA GLY A 98 -1.85 0.07 -7.68
C GLY A 98 -2.84 0.48 -6.59
N LYS A 99 -3.30 -0.46 -5.74
CA LYS A 99 -4.22 -0.13 -4.63
C LYS A 99 -3.58 0.80 -3.63
N MET A 100 -2.33 0.51 -3.24
CA MET A 100 -1.59 1.36 -2.32
C MET A 100 -1.37 2.75 -2.92
N MET A 101 -0.97 2.84 -4.18
CA MET A 101 -0.70 4.13 -4.82
C MET A 101 -1.99 4.94 -5.03
N HIS A 102 -3.09 4.28 -5.36
CA HIS A 102 -4.40 4.91 -5.48
C HIS A 102 -4.90 5.43 -4.13
N ALA A 103 -4.76 4.64 -3.06
CA ALA A 103 -5.06 5.08 -1.70
C ALA A 103 -4.20 6.28 -1.29
N LEU A 104 -2.90 6.25 -1.60
CA LEU A 104 -1.99 7.36 -1.32
C LEU A 104 -2.44 8.65 -2.02
N TRP A 105 -2.84 8.57 -3.29
CA TRP A 105 -3.39 9.72 -4.02
C TRP A 105 -4.65 10.27 -3.34
N GLN A 106 -5.60 9.40 -2.99
CA GLN A 106 -6.82 9.80 -2.30
C GLN A 106 -6.54 10.45 -0.94
N LEU A 107 -5.57 9.94 -0.18
CA LEU A 107 -5.17 10.52 1.11
C LEU A 107 -4.51 11.90 0.93
N ILE A 108 -3.70 12.07 -0.11
CA ILE A 108 -3.10 13.38 -0.45
C ILE A 108 -4.20 14.38 -0.83
N GLU A 109 -5.16 13.98 -1.67
CA GLU A 109 -6.30 14.82 -2.07
C GLU A 109 -7.22 15.21 -0.90
N GLN A 110 -7.22 14.42 0.18
CA GLN A 110 -8.00 14.66 1.39
C GLN A 110 -7.22 15.44 2.46
N ASP A 111 -6.06 16.00 2.12
CA ASP A 111 -5.16 16.72 3.06
C ASP A 111 -4.78 15.88 4.29
N TYR A 112 -4.71 14.55 4.16
CA TYR A 112 -4.37 13.65 5.26
C TYR A 112 -2.94 13.89 5.79
N PHE A 113 -2.01 14.21 4.89
CA PHE A 113 -0.60 14.44 5.22
C PHE A 113 -0.34 15.93 5.42
N PRO A 114 0.38 16.35 6.48
CA PRO A 114 0.76 17.75 6.66
C PRO A 114 1.53 18.29 5.45
N THR A 115 1.30 19.55 5.08
CA THR A 115 2.03 20.21 3.99
C THR A 115 3.53 20.13 4.19
N GLY A 116 4.27 19.77 3.13
CA GLY A 116 5.73 19.61 3.17
C GLY A 116 6.21 18.23 3.63
N SER A 117 5.30 17.32 3.98
CA SER A 117 5.65 15.94 4.35
C SER A 117 6.36 15.21 3.21
N LYS A 118 7.39 14.43 3.56
CA LYS A 118 8.11 13.54 2.66
C LYS A 118 7.61 12.11 2.80
N ILE A 119 7.06 11.56 1.73
CA ILE A 119 6.44 10.24 1.71
C ILE A 119 7.26 9.29 0.84
N ILE A 120 7.61 8.13 1.37
CA ILE A 120 8.18 7.03 0.60
C ILE A 120 7.09 5.98 0.39
N ALA A 121 6.73 5.73 -0.87
CA ALA A 121 5.85 4.64 -1.26
C ALA A 121 6.66 3.43 -1.74
N ILE A 122 6.47 2.27 -1.11
CA ILE A 122 7.17 1.03 -1.45
C ILE A 122 6.44 0.33 -2.60
N HIS A 123 7.00 0.46 -3.80
CA HIS A 123 6.54 -0.27 -4.98
C HIS A 123 7.01 -1.72 -4.91
N THR A 124 6.15 -2.65 -4.48
CA THR A 124 6.51 -4.06 -4.23
C THR A 124 6.58 -4.93 -5.50
N GLY A 125 6.42 -4.35 -6.68
CA GLY A 125 6.42 -5.09 -7.95
C GLY A 125 5.04 -5.64 -8.28
N GLY A 126 4.99 -6.87 -8.81
CA GLY A 126 3.75 -7.57 -9.18
C GLY A 126 3.35 -7.45 -10.65
N LEU A 127 4.11 -6.71 -11.46
CA LEU A 127 3.78 -6.40 -12.86
C LEU A 127 3.56 -7.64 -13.73
N GLN A 128 4.20 -8.77 -13.42
CA GLN A 128 3.95 -10.04 -14.10
C GLN A 128 2.48 -10.48 -14.01
N GLY A 129 1.75 -10.05 -12.98
CA GLY A 129 0.32 -10.29 -12.82
C GLY A 129 -0.54 -9.67 -13.93
N LEU A 130 -0.08 -8.59 -14.56
CA LEU A 130 -0.79 -7.96 -15.69
C LEU A 130 -0.96 -8.93 -16.87
N ASN A 131 0.05 -9.77 -17.15
CA ASN A 131 -0.06 -10.77 -18.21
C ASN A 131 -1.15 -11.80 -17.91
N GLY A 132 -1.30 -12.19 -16.64
CA GLY A 132 -2.37 -13.08 -16.19
C GLY A 132 -3.75 -12.43 -16.32
N LEU A 133 -3.88 -11.14 -16.02
CA LEU A 133 -5.14 -10.40 -16.20
C LEU A 133 -5.52 -10.28 -17.69
N LYS A 134 -4.56 -9.94 -18.56
CA LYS A 134 -4.76 -9.88 -20.01
C LYS A 134 -5.18 -11.22 -20.59
N TYR A 135 -4.49 -12.30 -20.21
CA TYR A 135 -4.83 -13.66 -20.65
C TYR A 135 -6.28 -14.05 -20.30
N ARG A 136 -6.80 -13.52 -19.19
CA ARG A 136 -8.18 -13.77 -18.74
C ARG A 136 -9.20 -12.76 -19.28
N GLY A 137 -8.79 -11.79 -20.10
CA GLY A 137 -9.66 -10.72 -20.61
C GLY A 137 -10.20 -9.79 -19.52
N LEU A 138 -9.46 -9.62 -18.42
CA LEU A 138 -9.85 -8.74 -17.30
C LEU A 138 -9.32 -7.31 -17.45
N ILE A 139 -8.30 -7.11 -18.28
CA ILE A 139 -7.73 -5.82 -18.70
C ILE A 139 -7.29 -5.89 -20.16
#